data_AF-A0AAU8XX04-F1
#
_entry.id   AF-A0AAU8XX04-F1
#
_cell.length_a   1.000
_cell.length_b   1.000
_cell.length_c   1.000
_cell.angle_alpha   90.00
_cell.angle_beta   90.00
_cell.angle_gamma   90.00
#
_symmetry.space_group_name_H-M   'P 1'
#
loop_
_entity.id
_entity.type
_entity.pdbx_description
1 polymer ?
#
loop_
_entity_poly.entity_id
_entity_poly.type
_entity_poly.pdbx_seq_one_letter_code
_entity_poly.pdbx_strand_id
1 'polypeptide(L)'
;MLKVSKELLTKSGIADALGTNPMRVTRFVERNKINAVKKEGKRELYKLTQFNALKDELNAPESNKDTQSHGFSKDDYILTLKQQLKEQKQQYEQVIESKDETISSLKETIETSQQAYNDMKDQLAVKDSQITDLTKLTNNAQTLNLVDKDPKRIQAAHNDAETKPERSSSDKKKDDGTGLKN
;
A
#
# COMPACT_ATOMS: atom_id res chain seq x y z
N MET A 1 -13.36 47.18 41.38
CA MET A 1 -13.95 46.53 42.58
C MET A 1 -15.15 45.67 42.17
N LEU A 2 -15.21 44.40 42.60
CA LEU A 2 -16.38 43.52 42.41
C LEU A 2 -17.55 44.03 43.27
N LYS A 3 -18.76 44.06 42.70
CA LYS A 3 -19.97 44.47 43.44
C LYS A 3 -20.26 43.48 44.57
N VAL A 4 -20.76 43.97 45.70
CA VAL A 4 -21.18 43.11 46.83
C VAL A 4 -22.40 42.30 46.39
N SER A 5 -22.18 41.06 45.95
CA SER A 5 -23.25 40.08 45.79
C SER A 5 -23.59 39.49 47.16
N LYS A 6 -24.89 39.36 47.47
CA LYS A 6 -25.34 38.58 48.65
C LYS A 6 -25.11 37.08 48.46
N GLU A 7 -24.90 36.66 47.22
CA GLU A 7 -24.69 35.28 46.82
C GLU A 7 -23.28 34.79 47.18
N LEU A 8 -23.21 33.61 47.81
CA LEU A 8 -21.97 32.91 48.13
C LEU A 8 -21.69 31.88 47.04
N LEU A 9 -20.46 31.88 46.54
CA LEU A 9 -20.06 31.08 45.38
C LEU A 9 -19.02 30.03 45.76
N THR A 10 -19.02 28.90 45.07
CA THR A 10 -17.92 27.93 45.13
C THR A 10 -16.67 28.49 44.45
N LYS A 11 -15.51 27.84 44.65
CA LYS A 11 -14.27 28.17 43.94
C LYS A 11 -14.45 28.16 42.41
N SER A 12 -15.28 27.24 41.88
CA SER A 12 -15.63 27.20 40.45
C SER A 12 -16.50 28.39 40.04
N GLY A 13 -17.56 28.72 40.79
CA GLY A 13 -18.42 29.87 40.47
C GLY A 13 -17.68 31.22 40.54
N ILE A 14 -16.67 31.33 41.41
CA ILE A 14 -15.76 32.48 41.42
C ILE A 14 -14.88 32.50 40.18
N ALA A 15 -14.40 31.35 39.74
CA ALA A 15 -13.56 31.23 38.54
C ALA A 15 -14.34 31.67 37.30
N ASP A 16 -15.60 31.23 37.17
CA ASP A 16 -16.51 31.63 36.11
C ASP A 16 -16.77 33.15 36.14
N ALA A 17 -17.05 33.71 37.33
CA ALA A 17 -17.29 35.14 37.51
C ALA A 17 -16.06 36.02 37.22
N LEU A 18 -14.85 35.47 37.36
CA LEU A 18 -13.58 36.15 37.09
C LEU A 18 -12.97 35.80 35.72
N GLY A 19 -13.60 34.91 34.95
CA GLY A 19 -13.08 34.45 33.65
C GLY A 19 -11.73 33.73 33.75
N THR A 20 -11.50 32.95 34.81
CA THR A 20 -10.22 32.28 35.08
C THR A 20 -10.39 30.78 35.35
N ASN A 21 -9.28 30.04 35.40
CA ASN A 21 -9.27 28.63 35.80
C ASN A 21 -9.55 28.46 37.31
N PRO A 22 -10.43 27.52 37.72
CA PRO A 22 -10.69 27.20 39.13
C PRO A 22 -9.45 26.90 39.97
N MET A 23 -8.41 26.31 39.38
CA MET A 23 -7.15 26.03 40.06
C MET A 23 -6.43 27.30 40.50
N ARG A 24 -6.54 28.38 39.73
CA ARG A 24 -5.96 29.68 40.09
C ARG A 24 -6.68 30.27 41.31
N VAL A 25 -8.01 30.09 41.38
CA VAL A 25 -8.82 30.47 42.55
C VAL A 25 -8.43 29.63 43.77
N THR A 26 -8.27 28.31 43.63
CA THR A 26 -7.82 27.42 44.73
C THR A 26 -6.46 27.84 45.27
N ARG A 27 -5.47 28.02 44.40
CA ARG A 27 -4.13 28.49 44.81
C ARG A 27 -4.18 29.85 45.49
N PHE A 28 -5.03 30.76 45.00
CA PHE A 28 -5.20 32.07 45.61
C PHE A 28 -5.81 31.95 47.03
N VAL A 29 -6.81 31.09 47.23
CA VAL A 29 -7.39 30.81 48.55
C VAL A 29 -6.34 30.26 49.50
N GLU A 30 -5.53 29.30 49.06
CA GLU A 30 -4.47 28.69 49.87
C GLU A 30 -3.36 29.70 50.21
N ARG A 31 -2.85 30.43 49.20
CA ARG A 31 -1.79 31.44 49.37
C ARG A 31 -2.19 32.55 50.32
N ASN A 32 -3.44 33.02 50.23
CA ASN A 32 -3.95 34.12 51.04
C ASN A 32 -4.73 33.66 52.28
N LYS A 33 -4.78 32.34 52.54
CA LYS A 33 -5.47 31.73 53.69
C LYS A 33 -6.92 32.24 53.84
N ILE A 34 -7.66 32.30 52.74
CA ILE A 34 -9.03 32.81 52.72
C ILE A 34 -9.97 31.78 53.31
N ASN A 35 -10.66 32.15 54.39
CA ASN A 35 -11.64 31.29 55.02
C ASN A 35 -12.98 31.33 54.26
N ALA A 36 -13.60 30.14 54.14
CA ALA A 36 -14.95 30.00 53.62
C ALA A 36 -15.95 30.68 54.54
N VAL A 37 -16.92 31.37 53.95
CA VAL A 37 -18.00 32.06 54.68
C VAL A 37 -19.07 31.08 55.14
N LYS A 38 -19.30 30.01 54.37
CA LYS A 38 -20.22 28.93 54.71
C LYS A 38 -19.70 27.61 54.17
N LYS A 39 -19.99 26.51 54.86
CA LYS A 39 -19.79 25.15 54.36
C LYS A 39 -21.13 24.46 54.19
N GLU A 40 -21.36 23.91 53.01
CA GLU A 40 -22.54 23.11 52.69
C GLU A 40 -22.07 21.72 52.25
N GLY A 41 -22.08 20.78 53.20
CA GLY A 41 -21.45 19.48 53.02
C GLY A 41 -19.95 19.61 52.74
N LYS A 42 -19.51 19.06 51.59
CA LYS A 42 -18.10 19.17 51.13
C LYS A 42 -17.80 20.48 50.38
N ARG A 43 -18.80 21.34 50.13
CA ARG A 43 -18.63 22.57 49.36
C ARG A 43 -18.31 23.74 50.28
N GLU A 44 -17.25 24.45 49.96
CA GLU A 44 -16.85 25.68 50.62
C GLU A 44 -17.34 26.87 49.78
N LEU A 45 -18.07 27.78 50.44
CA LEU A 45 -18.68 28.94 49.80
C LEU A 45 -18.01 30.22 50.27
N TYR A 46 -17.75 31.13 49.34
CA TYR A 46 -16.98 32.35 49.53
C TYR A 46 -17.73 33.56 48.98
N LYS A 47 -17.37 34.75 49.47
CA LYS A 47 -17.85 36.01 48.88
C LYS A 47 -16.96 36.37 47.71
N LEU A 48 -17.55 36.75 46.59
CA LEU A 48 -16.82 37.21 45.40
C LEU A 48 -15.89 38.40 45.72
N THR A 49 -16.26 39.24 46.68
CA THR A 49 -15.45 40.38 47.14
C THR A 49 -14.12 39.99 47.79
N GLN A 50 -13.98 38.76 48.30
CA GLN A 50 -12.70 38.24 48.84
C GLN A 50 -11.64 38.06 47.74
N PHE A 51 -12.04 38.15 46.47
CA PHE A 51 -11.18 37.94 45.29
C PHE A 51 -10.93 39.22 44.49
N ASN A 52 -11.15 40.40 45.09
CA ASN A 52 -10.78 41.67 44.45
C ASN A 52 -9.29 41.74 44.10
N ALA A 53 -8.40 41.32 45.02
CA ALA A 53 -6.97 41.27 44.74
C ALA A 53 -6.63 40.26 43.63
N LEU A 54 -7.33 39.11 43.55
CA LEU A 54 -7.16 38.18 42.43
C LEU A 54 -7.62 38.79 41.11
N LYS A 55 -8.72 39.55 41.11
CA LYS A 55 -9.17 40.29 39.93
C LYS A 55 -8.13 41.32 39.51
N ASP A 56 -7.53 42.03 40.46
CA ASP A 56 -6.50 43.02 40.16
C ASP A 56 -5.23 42.33 39.62
N GLU A 57 -4.83 41.17 40.17
CA GLU A 57 -3.74 40.33 39.65
C GLU A 57 -4.00 39.78 38.24
N LEU A 58 -5.27 39.50 37.90
CA LEU A 58 -5.67 39.04 36.56
C LEU A 58 -5.65 40.17 35.53
N ASN A 59 -5.88 41.42 35.97
CA ASN A 59 -5.90 42.60 35.11
C ASN A 59 -4.55 43.31 35.04
N ALA A 60 -3.62 42.99 35.94
CA ALA A 60 -2.26 43.50 35.87
C ALA A 60 -1.51 42.82 34.72
N PRO A 61 -0.75 43.58 33.89
CA PRO A 61 0.20 42.96 32.97
C PRO A 61 1.17 42.13 33.80
N GLU A 62 1.44 40.88 33.41
CA GLU A 62 2.30 39.95 34.15
C GLU A 62 3.67 40.59 34.42
N SER A 63 3.82 41.24 35.58
CA SER A 63 5.14 41.67 36.02
C SER A 63 5.84 40.41 36.52
N ASN A 64 6.74 39.89 35.70
CA ASN A 64 7.71 38.87 36.08
C ASN A 64 8.55 39.41 37.25
N LYS A 65 8.04 39.30 38.48
CA LYS A 65 8.86 39.48 39.66
C LYS A 65 9.60 38.17 39.89
N ASP A 66 10.77 38.11 39.27
CA ASP A 66 12.00 37.45 39.71
C ASP A 66 11.83 36.46 40.87
N THR A 67 11.30 35.28 40.58
CA THR A 67 11.75 34.10 41.28
C THR A 67 13.02 33.65 40.59
N GLN A 68 14.14 33.95 41.22
CA GLN A 68 15.47 33.43 40.96
C GLN A 68 15.41 31.89 40.96
N SER A 69 15.01 31.31 39.83
CA SER A 69 14.98 29.88 39.58
C SER A 69 16.07 29.61 38.55
N HIS A 70 17.07 28.84 38.98
CA HIS A 70 18.14 28.32 38.13
C HIS A 70 17.63 27.22 37.18
N GLY A 71 16.41 27.37 36.64
CA GLY A 71 15.77 26.46 35.70
C GLY A 71 15.63 27.15 34.35
N PHE A 72 15.98 26.44 33.27
CA PHE A 72 15.79 26.81 31.86
C PHE A 72 14.71 27.88 31.66
N SER A 73 15.07 29.00 31.03
CA SER A 73 14.08 30.03 30.68
C SER A 73 12.97 29.38 29.85
N LYS A 74 11.73 29.83 30.00
CA LYS A 74 10.62 29.38 29.15
C LYS A 74 11.00 29.50 27.66
N ASP A 75 11.81 30.49 27.32
CA ASP A 75 12.30 30.72 25.97
C ASP A 75 13.28 29.63 25.50
N ASP A 76 14.17 29.16 26.37
CA ASP A 76 15.09 28.05 26.09
C ASP A 76 14.30 26.74 25.90
N TYR A 77 13.25 26.54 26.70
CA TYR A 77 12.35 25.41 26.53
C TYR A 77 11.57 25.48 25.21
N ILE A 78 11.10 26.66 24.81
CA ILE A 78 10.45 26.86 23.52
C ILE A 78 11.44 26.59 22.37
N LEU A 79 12.69 27.02 22.49
CA LEU A 79 13.73 26.80 21.50
C LEU A 79 14.01 25.30 21.32
N THR A 80 14.16 24.57 22.42
CA THR A 80 14.38 23.12 22.39
C THR A 80 13.20 22.36 21.79
N LEU A 81 11.96 22.72 22.14
CA LEU A 81 10.76 22.13 21.53
C LEU A 81 10.68 22.40 20.02
N LYS A 82 11.01 23.61 19.57
CA LYS A 82 11.05 23.94 18.13
C LYS A 82 12.10 23.10 17.39
N GLN A 83 13.27 22.90 18.01
CA GLN A 83 14.33 22.09 17.44
C GLN A 83 13.91 20.62 17.33
N GLN A 84 13.31 20.05 18.40
CA GLN A 84 12.77 18.69 18.39
C GLN A 84 11.69 18.52 17.31
N LEU A 85 10.80 19.50 17.15
CA LEU A 85 9.76 19.45 16.13
C LEU A 85 10.32 19.49 14.71
N LYS A 86 11.39 20.27 14.49
CA LYS A 86 12.12 20.31 13.21
C LYS A 86 12.79 18.97 12.90
N GLU A 87 13.49 18.39 13.87
CA GLU A 87 14.16 17.10 13.73
C GLU A 87 13.15 15.98 13.45
N GLN A 88 12.04 15.96 14.18
CA GLN A 88 10.98 14.98 13.99
C GLN A 88 10.36 15.10 12.58
N LYS A 89 10.13 16.32 12.09
CA LYS A 89 9.63 16.52 10.73
C LYS A 89 10.61 15.98 9.69
N GLN A 90 11.90 16.26 9.85
CA GLN A 90 12.94 15.79 8.94
C GLN A 90 13.05 14.25 8.93
N GLN A 91 12.92 13.61 10.10
CA GLN A 91 12.88 12.14 10.19
C GLN A 91 11.68 11.56 9.45
N TYR A 92 10.49 12.15 9.60
CA TYR A 92 9.31 11.67 8.87
C TYR A 92 9.46 11.83 7.35
N GLU A 93 10.03 12.95 6.89
CA GLU A 93 10.26 13.21 5.48
C GLU A 93 11.20 12.16 4.85
N GLN A 94 12.31 11.83 5.54
CA GLN A 94 13.22 10.76 5.12
C GLN A 94 12.56 9.38 5.07
N VAL A 95 11.69 9.07 6.05
CA VAL A 95 10.96 7.80 6.07
C VAL A 95 9.94 7.72 4.93
N ILE A 96 9.30 8.84 4.58
CA ILE A 96 8.37 8.92 3.45
C ILE A 96 9.12 8.68 2.14
N GLU A 97 10.22 9.40 1.91
CA GLU A 97 11.07 9.25 0.72
C GLU A 97 11.53 7.79 0.53
N SER A 98 12.08 7.17 1.59
CA SER A 98 12.53 5.78 1.54
C SER A 98 11.38 4.78 1.23
N LYS A 99 10.17 5.05 1.74
CA LYS A 99 9.00 4.22 1.45
C LYS A 99 8.52 4.40 0.03
N ASP A 100 8.55 5.62 -0.50
CA ASP A 100 8.14 5.91 -1.88
C ASP A 100 9.09 5.27 -2.90
N GLU A 101 10.39 5.27 -2.63
CA GLU A 101 11.38 4.51 -3.41
C GLU A 101 11.08 3.01 -3.39
N THR A 102 10.81 2.45 -2.21
CA THR A 102 10.47 1.03 -2.05
C THR A 102 9.18 0.67 -2.80
N ILE A 103 8.15 1.52 -2.70
CA ILE A 103 6.88 1.33 -3.42
C ILE A 103 7.11 1.36 -4.93
N SER A 104 7.95 2.28 -5.41
CA SER A 104 8.27 2.39 -6.84
C SER A 104 8.98 1.13 -7.36
N SER A 105 9.97 0.62 -6.62
CA SER A 105 10.66 -0.63 -6.96
C SER A 105 9.73 -1.86 -6.94
N LEU A 106 8.81 -1.92 -5.96
CA LEU A 106 7.83 -3.01 -5.90
C LEU A 106 6.84 -2.95 -7.06
N LYS A 107 6.40 -1.77 -7.47
CA LYS A 107 5.53 -1.60 -8.66
C LYS A 107 6.22 -2.09 -9.92
N GLU A 108 7.47 -1.70 -10.15
CA GLU A 108 8.27 -2.15 -11.29
C GLU A 108 8.45 -3.68 -11.30
N THR A 109 8.68 -4.28 -10.13
CA THR A 109 8.77 -5.74 -9.98
C THR A 109 7.45 -6.43 -10.34
N ILE A 110 6.32 -5.88 -9.88
CA ILE A 110 4.99 -6.41 -10.20
C ILE A 110 4.72 -6.31 -11.70
N GLU A 111 4.99 -5.17 -12.33
CA GLU A 111 4.81 -4.98 -13.77
C GLU A 111 5.65 -5.96 -14.59
N THR A 112 6.92 -6.13 -14.22
CA THR A 112 7.83 -7.10 -14.86
C THR A 112 7.32 -8.54 -14.71
N SER A 113 6.88 -8.91 -13.51
CA SER A 113 6.31 -10.25 -13.25
C SER A 113 5.00 -10.47 -14.00
N GLN A 114 4.17 -9.44 -14.13
CA GLN A 114 2.91 -9.49 -14.87
C GLN A 114 3.17 -9.73 -16.36
N GLN A 115 4.18 -9.04 -16.92
CA GLN A 115 4.59 -9.23 -18.30
C GLN A 115 5.10 -10.66 -18.55
N ALA A 116 6.01 -11.14 -17.69
CA ALA A 116 6.54 -12.51 -17.79
C ALA A 116 5.43 -13.57 -17.68
N TYR A 117 4.43 -13.34 -16.82
CA TYR A 117 3.27 -14.22 -16.71
C TYR A 117 2.44 -14.25 -17.99
N ASN A 118 2.18 -13.09 -18.60
CA ASN A 118 1.43 -13.01 -19.87
C ASN A 118 2.19 -13.70 -21.00
N ASP A 119 3.50 -13.46 -21.13
CA ASP A 119 4.33 -14.11 -22.14
C ASP A 119 4.29 -15.64 -22.01
N MET A 120 4.37 -16.15 -20.77
CA MET A 120 4.30 -17.59 -20.51
C MET A 120 2.91 -18.17 -20.80
N LYS A 121 1.86 -17.42 -20.52
CA LYS A 121 0.47 -17.79 -20.86
C LYS A 121 0.28 -17.89 -22.38
N ASP A 122 0.83 -16.95 -23.15
CA ASP A 122 0.76 -16.98 -24.61
C ASP A 122 1.56 -18.16 -25.19
N GLN A 123 2.75 -18.44 -24.63
CA GLN A 123 3.52 -19.63 -25.01
C GLN A 123 2.77 -20.94 -24.75
N LEU A 124 2.03 -21.02 -23.64
CA LEU A 124 1.22 -22.20 -23.32
C LEU A 124 0.11 -22.39 -24.38
N ALA A 125 -0.58 -21.31 -24.75
CA ALA A 125 -1.62 -21.36 -25.79
C ALA A 125 -1.09 -21.83 -27.16
N VAL A 126 0.13 -21.40 -27.53
CA VAL A 126 0.81 -21.88 -28.75
C VAL A 126 1.11 -23.38 -28.65
N LYS A 127 1.64 -23.84 -27.52
CA LYS A 127 1.93 -25.27 -27.30
C LYS A 127 0.67 -26.12 -27.34
N ASP A 128 -0.42 -25.69 -26.73
CA ASP A 128 -1.71 -26.39 -26.76
C ASP A 128 -2.26 -26.53 -28.19
N SER A 129 -2.11 -25.48 -29.00
CA SER A 129 -2.47 -25.50 -30.42
C SER A 129 -1.61 -26.50 -31.20
N GLN A 130 -0.29 -26.49 -30.98
CA GLN A 130 0.63 -27.46 -31.60
C GLN A 130 0.31 -28.91 -31.20
N ILE A 131 0.01 -29.17 -29.94
CA ILE A 131 -0.40 -30.49 -29.44
C ILE A 131 -1.69 -30.93 -30.15
N THR A 132 -2.65 -30.04 -30.29
CA THR A 132 -3.91 -30.31 -30.99
C THR A 132 -3.66 -30.70 -32.45
N ASP A 133 -2.81 -29.98 -33.16
CA ASP A 133 -2.51 -30.26 -34.57
C ASP A 133 -1.70 -31.55 -34.75
N LEU A 134 -0.72 -31.81 -33.88
CA LEU A 134 0.03 -33.07 -33.87
C LEU A 134 -0.88 -34.28 -33.59
N THR A 135 -1.85 -34.12 -32.69
CA THR A 135 -2.84 -35.16 -32.38
C THR A 135 -3.70 -35.48 -33.61
N LYS A 136 -4.17 -34.45 -34.33
CA LYS A 136 -4.90 -34.64 -35.60
C LYS A 136 -4.04 -35.36 -36.64
N LEU A 137 -2.78 -34.94 -36.82
CA LEU A 137 -1.84 -35.57 -37.76
C LEU A 137 -1.63 -37.04 -37.43
N THR A 138 -1.46 -37.36 -36.14
CA THR A 138 -1.26 -38.75 -35.69
C THR A 138 -2.49 -39.60 -35.95
N ASN A 139 -3.70 -39.08 -35.67
CA ASN A 139 -4.95 -39.78 -35.99
C ASN A 139 -5.11 -40.00 -37.51
N ASN A 140 -4.78 -39.00 -38.32
CA ASN A 140 -4.80 -39.12 -39.79
C ASN A 140 -3.79 -40.15 -40.30
N ALA A 141 -2.58 -40.19 -39.74
CA ALA A 141 -1.56 -41.17 -40.12
C ALA A 141 -1.96 -42.60 -39.71
N GLN A 142 -2.55 -42.78 -38.53
CA GLN A 142 -3.07 -44.07 -38.08
C GLN A 142 -4.18 -44.60 -38.99
N THR A 143 -5.12 -43.73 -39.37
CA THR A 143 -6.21 -44.10 -40.29
C THR A 143 -5.69 -44.46 -41.68
N LEU A 144 -4.73 -43.70 -42.24
CA LEU A 144 -4.07 -44.06 -43.51
C LEU A 144 -3.36 -45.42 -43.46
N ASN A 145 -2.61 -45.70 -42.38
CA ASN A 145 -1.91 -46.98 -42.22
C ASN A 145 -2.89 -48.17 -42.10
N LEU A 146 -4.06 -47.96 -41.50
CA LEU A 146 -5.14 -48.96 -41.47
C LEU A 146 -5.76 -49.19 -42.85
N VAL A 147 -5.92 -48.13 -43.66
CA VAL A 147 -6.46 -48.21 -45.03
C VAL A 147 -5.51 -48.95 -45.97
N ASP A 148 -4.20 -48.73 -45.87
CA ASP A 148 -3.20 -49.46 -46.67
C ASP A 148 -3.09 -50.94 -46.30
N LYS A 149 -3.42 -51.29 -45.05
CA LYS A 149 -3.44 -52.68 -44.57
C LYS A 149 -4.76 -53.39 -44.80
N ASP A 150 -5.74 -52.75 -45.45
CA ASP A 150 -7.05 -53.35 -45.68
C ASP A 150 -6.93 -54.56 -46.64
N PRO A 151 -7.15 -55.81 -46.16
CA PRO A 151 -6.85 -57.02 -46.92
C PRO A 151 -7.63 -57.13 -48.23
N LYS A 152 -8.79 -56.47 -48.35
CA LYS A 152 -9.57 -56.42 -49.60
C LYS A 152 -8.84 -55.62 -50.69
N ARG A 153 -8.13 -54.55 -50.33
CA ARG A 153 -7.34 -53.72 -51.25
C ARG A 153 -6.04 -54.42 -51.66
N ILE A 154 -5.40 -55.12 -50.73
CA ILE A 154 -4.20 -55.92 -50.99
C ILE A 154 -4.51 -57.10 -51.93
N GLN A 155 -5.66 -57.76 -51.74
CA GLN A 155 -6.13 -58.81 -52.67
C GLN A 155 -6.45 -58.26 -54.06
N ALA A 156 -7.07 -57.08 -54.16
CA ALA A 156 -7.34 -56.44 -55.46
C ALA A 156 -6.04 -56.09 -56.21
N ALA A 157 -5.03 -55.56 -55.52
CA ALA A 157 -3.74 -55.23 -56.12
C ALA A 157 -2.93 -56.47 -56.57
N HIS A 158 -3.03 -57.58 -55.82
CA HIS A 158 -2.39 -58.84 -56.23
C HIS A 158 -3.10 -59.51 -57.40
N ASN A 159 -4.44 -59.43 -57.47
CA ASN A 159 -5.22 -60.03 -58.56
C ASN A 159 -5.04 -59.30 -59.90
N ASP A 160 -4.79 -57.99 -59.89
CA ASP A 160 -4.47 -57.21 -61.11
C ASP A 160 -3.01 -57.39 -61.59
N ALA A 161 -2.09 -57.80 -60.71
CA ALA A 161 -0.68 -58.01 -61.08
C ALA A 161 -0.39 -59.39 -61.71
N GLU A 162 -1.28 -60.38 -61.53
CA GLU A 162 -1.03 -61.77 -61.95
C GLU A 162 -1.63 -62.20 -63.30
N THR A 163 -2.12 -61.28 -64.13
CA THR A 163 -2.69 -61.67 -65.43
C THR A 163 -2.15 -60.93 -66.65
N LYS A 164 -0.85 -61.11 -66.97
CA LYS A 164 -0.39 -61.23 -68.38
C LYS A 164 0.93 -62.02 -68.50
N PRO A 165 0.92 -63.26 -69.03
CA PRO A 165 2.11 -63.86 -69.60
C PRO A 165 2.20 -63.44 -71.08
N GLU A 166 2.93 -62.37 -71.40
CA GLU A 166 3.28 -62.10 -72.80
C GLU A 166 4.49 -62.97 -73.21
N ARG A 167 4.18 -64.03 -73.96
CA ARG A 167 5.11 -64.75 -74.83
C ARG A 167 5.39 -63.90 -76.07
N SER A 168 6.67 -63.64 -76.40
CA SER A 168 7.26 -63.63 -77.76
C SER A 168 8.73 -63.20 -77.65
N SER A 169 9.73 -64.08 -77.78
CA SER A 169 10.37 -64.63 -78.99
C SER A 169 11.29 -63.67 -79.77
N SER A 170 12.52 -64.17 -79.99
CA SER A 170 13.51 -63.95 -81.07
C SER A 170 14.48 -62.76 -81.03
N ASP A 171 15.74 -63.13 -80.75
CA ASP A 171 17.01 -62.77 -81.42
C ASP A 171 16.95 -61.97 -82.75
N LYS A 172 17.69 -60.85 -82.87
CA LYS A 172 19.00 -60.73 -83.60
C LYS A 172 19.45 -59.26 -83.84
N LYS A 173 20.69 -58.97 -83.40
CA LYS A 173 21.81 -58.23 -84.04
C LYS A 173 21.70 -56.79 -84.63
N LYS A 174 22.71 -56.00 -84.20
CA LYS A 174 23.59 -55.01 -84.91
C LYS A 174 22.98 -53.66 -85.32
N ASP A 175 23.50 -52.53 -84.84
CA ASP A 175 24.78 -51.82 -85.13
C ASP A 175 24.66 -50.86 -86.32
N ASP A 176 24.86 -49.57 -86.03
CA ASP A 176 25.20 -48.38 -86.83
C ASP A 176 24.55 -47.17 -86.13
N GLY A 177 25.20 -46.06 -85.78
CA GLY A 177 26.40 -45.44 -86.31
C GLY A 177 26.08 -43.95 -86.53
N THR A 178 27.02 -43.07 -86.15
CA THR A 178 27.07 -41.61 -86.39
C THR A 178 26.21 -40.71 -85.47
N GLY A 179 26.66 -39.59 -84.92
CA GLY A 179 27.87 -38.81 -85.14
C GLY A 179 27.52 -37.32 -85.28
N LEU A 180 28.05 -36.51 -84.34
CA LEU A 180 28.50 -35.13 -84.51
C LEU A 180 27.50 -33.95 -84.67
N LYS A 181 27.68 -32.99 -83.76
CA LYS A 181 27.84 -31.52 -83.93
C LYS A 181 26.70 -30.72 -84.58
N ASN A 182 26.13 -29.78 -83.84
CA ASN A 182 26.69 -28.43 -83.64
C ASN A 182 26.15 -27.81 -82.36
#